data_AF-A0A932SSW0-F1
#
_entry.id   AF-A0A932SSW0-F1
#
_cell.length_a   1.000
_cell.length_b   1.000
_cell.length_c   1.000
_cell.angle_alpha   90.00
_cell.angle_beta   90.00
_cell.angle_gamma   90.00
#
_symmetry.space_group_name_H-M   'P 1'
#
loop_
_entity.id
_entity.type
_entity.pdbx_description
1 polymer ?
#
loop_
_entity_poly.entity_id
_entity_poly.type
_entity_poly.pdbx_seq_one_letter_code
_entity_poly.pdbx_strand_id
1 'polypeptide(L)'
;MPKPDRGARSNAIREFLKSNPKAVTKDVITGLQEKGIEVSEALVHKIKYRGAGKRAKTRRKAAATGTRPKKVAVSKSESIRDFLRRNPKASPKVIRAGLQKEGVKVTTGLISNVAFYFRKQNAAPRVRIAARKVQAKTRRVTSAPAIRATIEQLIEVKRLAESLGGADQIRQALDALAQLQ
;
A
#
# COMPACT_ATOMS: atom_id res chain seq x y z
N MET A 1 1.19 -44.10 -31.63
CA MET A 1 2.01 -44.28 -30.41
C MET A 1 1.49 -43.34 -29.32
N PRO A 2 1.26 -43.81 -28.08
CA PRO A 2 0.78 -42.96 -26.99
C PRO A 2 1.83 -41.90 -26.65
N LYS A 3 1.40 -40.64 -26.54
CA LYS A 3 2.31 -39.53 -26.23
C LYS A 3 2.72 -39.63 -24.76
N PRO A 4 4.02 -39.63 -24.43
CA PRO A 4 4.47 -39.72 -23.05
C PRO A 4 3.99 -38.51 -22.24
N ASP A 5 3.73 -38.74 -20.95
CA ASP A 5 3.27 -37.72 -20.03
C ASP A 5 4.15 -36.47 -20.08
N ARG A 6 3.52 -35.30 -19.94
CA ARG A 6 4.21 -33.99 -20.02
C ARG A 6 5.35 -33.88 -18.98
N GLY A 7 5.21 -34.55 -17.84
CA GLY A 7 6.23 -34.64 -16.80
C GLY A 7 7.45 -35.47 -17.22
N ALA A 8 7.22 -36.63 -17.82
CA ALA A 8 8.28 -37.56 -18.23
C ALA A 8 9.24 -36.93 -19.25
N ARG A 9 8.71 -36.23 -20.26
CA ARG A 9 9.52 -35.50 -21.27
C ARG A 9 10.42 -34.44 -20.65
N SER A 10 9.91 -33.72 -19.65
CA SER A 10 10.66 -32.67 -18.97
C SER A 10 11.81 -33.24 -18.12
N ASN A 11 11.62 -34.43 -17.54
CA ASN A 11 12.66 -35.10 -16.75
C ASN A 11 13.74 -35.68 -17.66
N ALA A 12 13.36 -36.34 -18.76
CA ALA A 12 14.29 -36.88 -19.74
C ALA A 12 15.22 -35.79 -20.33
N ILE A 13 14.70 -34.59 -20.62
CA ILE A 13 15.54 -33.46 -21.06
C ILE A 13 16.56 -33.06 -19.97
N ARG A 14 16.15 -33.01 -18.70
CA ARG A 14 17.05 -32.62 -17.61
C ARG A 14 18.15 -33.65 -17.38
N GLU A 15 17.81 -34.93 -17.46
CA GLU A 15 18.77 -36.02 -17.35
C GLU A 15 19.77 -36.00 -18.51
N PHE A 16 19.28 -35.84 -19.75
CA PHE A 16 20.14 -35.75 -20.93
C PHE A 16 21.09 -34.54 -20.86
N LEU A 17 20.59 -33.36 -20.46
CA LEU A 17 21.41 -32.15 -20.30
C LEU A 17 22.38 -32.23 -19.11
N LYS A 18 22.08 -33.06 -18.09
CA LYS A 18 22.99 -33.30 -16.96
C LYS A 18 24.20 -34.11 -17.40
N SER A 19 24.00 -35.11 -18.27
CA SER A 19 25.07 -35.90 -18.87
C SER A 19 25.79 -35.16 -20.01
N ASN A 20 25.06 -34.30 -20.74
CA ASN A 20 25.58 -33.57 -21.91
C ASN A 20 25.36 -32.05 -21.76
N PRO A 21 26.13 -31.34 -20.92
CA PRO A 21 25.90 -29.93 -20.62
C PRO A 21 26.10 -28.99 -21.81
N LYS A 22 26.88 -29.40 -22.82
CA LYS A 22 27.17 -28.62 -24.02
C LYS A 22 26.31 -28.96 -25.23
N ALA A 23 25.41 -29.95 -25.14
CA ALA A 23 24.58 -30.39 -26.27
C ALA A 23 23.76 -29.24 -26.87
N VAL A 24 23.71 -29.18 -28.20
CA VAL A 24 22.86 -28.23 -28.93
C VAL A 24 21.41 -28.73 -28.84
N THR A 25 20.44 -27.82 -28.95
CA THR A 25 19.01 -28.17 -28.84
C THR A 25 18.61 -29.31 -29.79
N LYS A 26 19.19 -29.35 -30.99
CA LYS A 26 18.95 -30.41 -32.00
C LYS A 26 19.44 -31.77 -31.52
N ASP A 27 20.65 -31.84 -30.97
CA ASP A 27 21.24 -33.08 -30.45
C ASP A 27 20.43 -33.68 -29.29
N VAL A 28 19.79 -32.83 -28.49
CA VAL A 28 18.89 -33.25 -27.42
C VAL A 28 17.62 -33.88 -27.99
N ILE A 29 17.10 -33.34 -29.10
CA ILE A 29 15.89 -33.88 -29.73
C ILE A 29 16.22 -35.23 -30.38
N THR A 30 17.30 -35.32 -31.15
CA THR A 30 17.72 -36.57 -31.79
C THR A 30 18.01 -37.66 -30.75
N GLY A 31 18.80 -37.35 -29.72
CA GLY A 31 19.15 -38.32 -28.67
C GLY A 31 17.97 -38.73 -27.76
N LEU A 32 16.90 -37.93 -27.67
CA LEU A 32 15.67 -38.33 -26.98
C LEU A 32 14.71 -39.08 -27.91
N GLN A 33 14.70 -38.74 -29.20
CA GLN A 33 13.89 -39.43 -30.20
C GLN A 33 14.40 -40.85 -30.46
N GLU A 34 15.72 -41.08 -30.43
CA GLU A 34 16.32 -42.43 -30.43
C GLU A 34 15.85 -43.27 -29.24
N LYS A 35 15.51 -42.64 -28.11
CA LYS A 35 14.93 -43.29 -26.92
C LYS A 35 13.41 -43.42 -26.99
N GLY A 36 12.80 -43.12 -28.13
CA GLY A 36 11.35 -43.16 -28.35
C GLY A 36 10.58 -42.00 -27.69
N ILE A 37 11.27 -40.94 -27.23
CA ILE A 37 10.65 -39.80 -26.56
C ILE A 37 10.65 -38.61 -27.52
N GLU A 38 9.48 -38.35 -28.11
CA GLU A 38 9.28 -37.18 -28.95
C GLU A 38 9.14 -35.90 -28.09
N VAL A 39 9.99 -34.91 -28.35
CA VAL A 39 9.98 -33.65 -27.60
C VAL A 39 10.03 -32.45 -28.53
N SER A 40 9.27 -31.40 -28.19
CA SER A 40 9.27 -30.15 -28.96
C SER A 40 10.51 -29.30 -28.65
N GLU A 41 11.02 -28.64 -29.69
CA GLU A 41 12.16 -27.70 -29.58
C GLU A 41 11.91 -26.59 -28.54
N ALA A 42 10.69 -26.06 -28.50
CA ALA A 42 10.28 -25.06 -27.52
C ALA A 42 10.41 -25.55 -26.07
N LEU A 43 10.12 -26.83 -25.80
CA LEU A 43 10.26 -27.39 -24.46
C LEU A 43 11.73 -27.54 -24.05
N VAL A 44 12.58 -27.96 -24.98
CA VAL A 44 14.05 -28.05 -24.77
C VAL A 44 14.62 -26.67 -24.48
N HIS A 45 14.29 -25.65 -25.28
CA HIS A 45 14.70 -24.26 -25.02
C HIS A 45 14.27 -23.78 -23.64
N LYS A 46 13.00 -24.00 -23.29
CA LYS A 46 12.45 -23.59 -21.99
C LYS A 46 13.19 -24.25 -20.84
N ILE A 47 13.61 -25.51 -20.95
CA ILE A 47 14.31 -26.24 -19.88
C ILE A 47 15.79 -25.84 -19.81
N LYS A 48 16.49 -25.78 -20.96
CA LYS A 48 17.91 -25.40 -21.04
C LYS A 48 18.17 -24.00 -20.49
N TYR A 49 17.30 -23.03 -20.79
CA TYR A 49 17.53 -21.62 -20.44
C TYR A 49 16.73 -21.11 -19.23
N ARG A 50 15.81 -21.91 -18.64
CA ARG A 50 14.97 -21.47 -17.49
C ARG A 50 15.78 -21.02 -16.28
N GLY A 51 16.94 -21.66 -16.04
CA GLY A 51 17.74 -21.48 -14.84
C GLY A 51 18.75 -20.33 -14.91
N ALA A 52 19.23 -19.99 -16.11
CA ALA A 52 20.38 -19.09 -16.28
C ALA A 52 20.02 -17.61 -16.12
N GLY A 53 18.86 -17.16 -16.63
CA GLY A 53 18.55 -15.72 -16.73
C GLY A 53 17.85 -15.11 -15.51
N LYS A 54 16.92 -15.84 -14.87
CA LYS A 54 16.02 -15.24 -13.87
C LYS A 54 16.57 -15.22 -12.44
N ARG A 55 17.42 -16.17 -12.06
CA ARG A 55 18.05 -16.18 -10.72
C ARG A 55 19.16 -15.14 -10.56
N ALA A 56 19.81 -14.73 -11.64
CA ALA A 56 20.87 -13.71 -11.60
C ALA A 56 20.33 -12.29 -11.35
N LYS A 57 19.15 -11.94 -11.88
CA LYS A 57 18.60 -10.57 -11.73
C LYS A 57 18.12 -10.27 -10.30
N THR A 58 17.59 -11.27 -9.59
CA THR A 58 17.20 -11.11 -8.18
C THR A 58 18.41 -11.11 -7.24
N ARG A 59 19.46 -11.90 -7.55
CA ARG A 59 20.70 -11.91 -6.74
C ARG A 59 21.57 -10.68 -6.95
N ARG A 60 21.52 -10.00 -8.11
CA ARG A 60 22.24 -8.74 -8.31
C ARG A 60 21.72 -7.59 -7.46
N LYS A 61 20.44 -7.59 -7.06
CA LYS A 61 19.91 -6.64 -6.07
C LYS A 61 20.29 -6.98 -4.63
N ALA A 62 20.58 -8.25 -4.32
CA ALA A 62 21.03 -8.69 -3.00
C ALA A 62 22.57 -8.66 -2.85
N ALA A 63 23.33 -8.75 -3.94
CA ALA A 63 24.80 -8.68 -3.94
C ALA A 63 25.34 -7.24 -4.01
N ALA A 64 24.56 -6.28 -4.49
CA ALA A 64 24.88 -4.85 -4.36
C ALA A 64 24.75 -4.33 -2.91
N THR A 65 24.12 -5.11 -2.02
CA THR A 65 24.11 -4.92 -0.56
C THR A 65 25.14 -5.81 0.17
N GLY A 66 26.04 -6.46 -0.58
CA GLY A 66 27.19 -7.18 -0.05
C GLY A 66 28.24 -6.21 0.50
N THR A 67 27.93 -5.64 1.65
CA THR A 67 28.80 -4.77 2.44
C THR A 67 30.03 -5.60 2.84
N ARG A 68 31.18 -5.36 2.19
CA ARG A 68 32.48 -5.72 2.78
C ARG A 68 32.48 -5.20 4.22
N PRO A 69 32.88 -5.99 5.24
CA PRO A 69 33.05 -5.46 6.60
C PRO A 69 34.25 -4.52 6.61
N LYS A 70 34.05 -3.29 6.12
CA LYS A 70 34.91 -2.17 6.48
C LYS A 70 34.68 -1.97 7.97
N LYS A 71 35.76 -1.92 8.75
CA LYS A 71 35.74 -1.42 10.14
C LYS A 71 34.87 -0.16 10.15
N VAL A 72 33.68 -0.26 10.75
CA VAL A 72 32.62 0.72 10.58
C VAL A 72 33.02 1.94 11.39
N ALA A 73 33.74 2.86 10.76
CA ALA A 73 33.72 4.24 11.22
C ALA A 73 32.24 4.63 11.27
N VAL A 74 31.72 4.83 12.48
CA VAL A 74 30.29 5.09 12.73
C VAL A 74 29.81 6.10 11.70
N SER A 75 28.84 5.70 10.89
CA SER A 75 28.39 6.55 9.80
C SER A 75 27.76 7.81 10.37
N LYS A 76 27.95 8.97 9.75
CA LYS A 76 27.37 10.25 10.23
C LYS A 76 25.86 10.13 10.50
N SER A 77 25.15 9.37 9.66
CA SER A 77 23.73 9.09 9.81
C SER A 77 23.40 8.24 11.04
N GLU A 78 24.27 7.31 11.40
CA GLU A 78 24.13 6.48 12.59
C GLU A 78 24.33 7.30 13.87
N SER A 79 25.35 8.17 13.92
CA SER A 79 25.52 9.11 15.04
C SER A 79 24.28 10.00 15.25
N ILE A 80 23.65 10.47 14.16
CA ILE A 80 22.39 11.24 14.25
C ILE A 80 21.26 10.38 14.83
N ARG A 81 21.14 9.11 14.42
CA ARG A 81 20.11 8.20 14.96
C ARG A 81 20.35 7.92 16.43
N ASP A 82 21.60 7.69 16.84
CA ASP A 82 21.96 7.46 18.24
C ASP A 82 21.66 8.68 19.11
N PHE A 83 21.98 9.87 18.63
CA PHE A 83 21.62 11.11 19.30
C PHE A 83 20.10 11.28 19.43
N LEU A 84 19.33 10.94 18.38
CA LEU A 84 17.87 10.99 18.39
C LEU A 84 17.22 9.90 19.25
N ARG A 85 17.86 8.73 19.44
CA ARG A 85 17.41 7.71 20.39
C ARG A 85 17.49 8.23 21.83
N ARG A 86 18.57 8.95 22.16
CA ARG A 86 18.75 9.61 23.48
C ARG A 86 17.86 10.84 23.62
N ASN A 87 17.66 11.60 22.53
CA ASN A 87 16.94 12.87 22.51
C ASN A 87 15.88 12.93 21.38
N PRO A 88 14.72 12.26 21.54
CA PRO A 88 13.74 12.12 20.45
C PRO A 88 13.12 13.44 19.97
N LYS A 89 13.07 14.45 20.85
CA LYS A 89 12.49 15.77 20.58
C LYS A 89 13.54 16.84 20.20
N ALA A 90 14.81 16.48 20.05
CA ALA A 90 15.85 17.45 19.73
C ALA A 90 15.57 18.19 18.40
N SER A 91 15.84 19.50 18.38
CA SER A 91 15.79 20.30 17.16
C SER A 91 17.06 20.07 16.32
N PRO A 92 17.02 20.25 14.99
CA PRO A 92 18.21 20.08 14.13
C PRO A 92 19.42 20.92 14.57
N LYS A 93 19.19 22.10 15.17
CA LYS A 93 20.24 22.96 15.72
C LYS A 93 20.96 22.29 16.90
N VAL A 94 20.19 21.72 17.83
CA VAL A 94 20.72 21.03 19.03
C VAL A 94 21.48 19.77 18.61
N ILE A 95 20.97 19.01 17.65
CA ILE A 95 21.63 17.81 17.13
C ILE A 95 22.99 18.17 16.52
N ARG A 96 23.05 19.23 15.70
CA ARG A 96 24.31 19.71 15.12
C ARG A 96 25.32 20.10 16.19
N ALA A 97 24.90 20.86 17.19
CA ALA A 97 25.79 21.28 18.28
C ALA A 97 26.29 20.09 19.11
N GLY A 98 25.41 19.11 19.41
CA GLY A 98 25.78 17.89 20.13
C GLY A 98 26.79 17.04 19.36
N LEU A 99 26.51 16.75 18.09
CA LEU A 99 27.41 15.95 17.25
C LEU A 99 28.74 16.66 16.96
N GLN A 100 28.74 17.99 16.87
CA GLN A 100 29.96 18.77 16.70
C GLN A 100 30.87 18.70 17.94
N LYS A 101 30.30 18.62 19.16
CA LYS A 101 31.07 18.37 20.39
C LYS A 101 31.70 16.98 20.40
N GLU A 102 31.03 16.00 19.79
CA GLU A 102 31.54 14.63 19.59
C GLU A 102 32.54 14.53 18.41
N GLY A 103 32.91 15.65 17.79
CA GLY A 103 33.84 15.69 16.65
C GLY A 103 33.22 15.31 15.30
N VAL A 104 31.91 15.05 15.25
CA VAL A 104 31.22 14.64 14.03
C VAL A 104 30.61 15.85 13.32
N LYS A 105 31.24 16.26 12.22
CA LYS A 105 30.73 17.34 11.35
C LYS A 105 29.64 16.83 10.41
N VAL A 106 28.41 17.30 10.62
CA VAL A 106 27.20 16.91 9.87
C VAL A 106 26.53 18.15 9.24
N THR A 107 26.01 18.00 8.02
CA THR A 107 25.25 19.05 7.32
C THR A 107 23.81 19.10 7.83
N THR A 108 23.21 20.29 7.80
CA THR A 108 21.82 20.53 8.24
C THR A 108 20.81 19.70 7.44
N GLY A 109 21.00 19.60 6.12
CA GLY A 109 20.14 18.79 5.24
C GLY A 109 20.12 17.31 5.62
N LEU A 110 21.28 16.74 5.98
CA LEU A 110 21.37 15.35 6.41
C LEU A 110 20.63 15.13 7.74
N ILE A 111 20.76 16.06 8.69
CA ILE A 111 20.06 16.00 9.97
C ILE A 111 18.54 16.03 9.76
N SER A 112 18.04 16.95 8.92
CA SER A 112 16.61 17.07 8.63
C SER A 112 16.04 15.78 8.02
N ASN A 113 16.74 15.21 7.04
CA ASN A 113 16.32 13.97 6.39
C ASN A 113 16.28 12.81 7.39
N VAL A 114 17.37 12.60 8.14
CA VAL A 114 17.45 11.49 9.10
C VAL A 114 16.43 11.68 10.22
N ALA A 115 16.25 12.88 10.77
CA ALA A 115 15.25 13.16 11.80
C ALA A 115 13.81 12.93 11.31
N PHE A 116 13.51 13.32 10.06
CA PHE A 116 12.19 13.08 9.46
C PHE A 116 11.89 11.58 9.33
N TYR A 117 12.80 10.81 8.75
CA TYR A 117 12.60 9.36 8.59
C TYR A 117 12.57 8.65 9.93
N PHE A 118 13.43 9.03 10.88
CA PHE A 118 13.45 8.48 12.23
C PHE A 118 12.09 8.68 12.92
N ARG A 119 11.51 9.88 12.86
CA ARG A 119 10.19 10.15 13.45
C ARG A 119 9.06 9.43 12.72
N LYS A 120 9.11 9.36 11.39
CA LYS A 120 8.10 8.65 10.59
C LYS A 120 8.08 7.16 10.90
N GLN A 121 9.25 6.54 11.06
CA GLN A 121 9.35 5.11 11.39
C GLN A 121 8.90 4.80 12.83
N ASN A 122 9.16 5.72 13.77
CA ASN A 122 8.75 5.55 15.17
C ASN A 122 7.34 6.12 15.46
N ALA A 123 6.68 6.73 14.49
CA ALA A 123 5.31 7.19 14.67
C ALA A 123 4.37 5.98 14.61
N ALA A 124 3.52 5.83 15.63
CA ALA A 124 2.41 4.89 15.58
C ALA A 124 1.60 5.14 14.29
N PRO A 125 1.12 4.07 13.62
CA PRO A 125 0.28 4.23 12.44
C PRO A 125 -0.89 5.13 12.83
N ARG A 126 -0.98 6.30 12.20
CA ARG A 126 -2.08 7.23 12.43
C ARG A 126 -3.36 6.57 11.94
N VAL A 127 -4.06 5.86 12.82
CA VAL A 127 -5.46 5.47 12.60
C VAL A 127 -6.19 6.77 12.33
N ARG A 128 -6.76 6.90 11.14
CA ARG A 128 -7.53 8.08 10.72
C ARG A 128 -8.81 8.18 11.56
N ILE A 129 -8.72 8.63 12.81
CA ILE A 129 -9.88 8.92 13.68
C ILE A 129 -10.40 10.35 13.37
N ALA A 130 -10.42 10.74 12.10
CA ALA A 130 -10.79 12.10 11.68
C ALA A 130 -12.11 12.16 10.91
N ALA A 131 -12.91 11.09 10.88
CA ALA A 131 -14.23 11.09 10.24
C ALA A 131 -15.41 11.01 11.23
N ARG A 132 -15.19 10.67 12.52
CA ARG A 132 -16.31 10.34 13.43
C ARG A 132 -16.67 11.41 14.46
N LYS A 133 -15.84 12.45 14.68
CA LYS A 133 -16.13 13.50 15.67
C LYS A 133 -16.78 14.77 15.11
N VAL A 134 -16.78 14.98 13.79
CA VAL A 134 -17.43 16.17 13.18
C VAL A 134 -18.91 15.91 12.89
N GLN A 135 -19.35 14.67 12.65
CA GLN A 135 -20.76 14.36 12.42
C GLN A 135 -21.62 14.24 13.71
N ALA A 136 -21.00 14.20 14.89
CA ALA A 136 -21.75 14.07 16.15
C ALA A 136 -22.35 15.40 16.65
N LYS A 137 -21.89 16.56 16.15
CA LYS A 137 -22.36 17.87 16.63
C LYS A 137 -23.38 18.54 15.69
N THR A 138 -23.50 18.09 14.45
CA THR A 138 -24.47 18.62 13.47
C THR A 138 -25.74 17.79 13.32
N ARG A 139 -25.85 16.63 13.99
CA ARG A 139 -27.03 15.75 13.89
C ARG A 139 -28.04 15.93 15.03
N ARG A 140 -28.10 17.13 15.60
CA ARG A 140 -29.02 17.48 16.69
C ARG A 140 -29.97 18.63 16.33
N VAL A 141 -30.42 18.68 15.08
CA VAL A 141 -31.51 19.51 14.55
C VAL A 141 -31.88 18.79 13.24
N THR A 142 -33.02 18.18 12.94
CA THR A 142 -34.40 18.14 13.43
C THR A 142 -34.92 16.71 13.23
N SER A 143 -35.41 16.05 14.27
CA SER A 143 -36.40 14.99 14.08
C SER A 143 -37.74 15.68 13.91
N ALA A 144 -38.23 15.79 12.67
CA ALA A 144 -39.61 16.24 12.44
C ALA A 144 -40.56 15.30 13.21
N PRO A 145 -41.54 15.83 13.95
CA PRO A 145 -42.52 14.98 14.62
C PRO A 145 -43.30 14.22 13.53
N ALA A 146 -43.42 12.91 13.69
CA ALA A 146 -44.30 12.11 12.84
C ALA A 146 -45.73 12.61 13.10
N ILE A 147 -46.25 13.42 12.18
CA ILE A 147 -47.59 13.99 12.25
C ILE A 147 -48.58 12.83 12.17
N ARG A 148 -49.29 12.56 13.28
CA ARG A 148 -50.41 11.60 13.32
C ARG A 148 -51.69 12.27 12.81
N ALA A 149 -51.66 12.84 11.61
CA ALA A 149 -52.87 13.39 10.99
C ALA A 149 -53.57 12.30 10.17
N THR A 150 -54.89 12.19 10.33
CA THR A 150 -55.69 11.31 9.46
C THR A 150 -55.83 11.95 8.07
N ILE A 151 -56.12 11.12 7.06
CA ILE A 151 -56.21 11.58 5.67
C ILE A 151 -57.28 12.66 5.49
N GLU A 152 -58.40 12.55 6.22
CA GLU A 152 -59.49 13.53 6.20
C GLU A 152 -59.03 14.91 6.70
N GLN A 153 -58.25 14.95 7.78
CA GLN A 153 -57.68 16.19 8.32
C GLN A 153 -56.72 16.84 7.32
N LEU A 154 -55.97 16.06 6.55
CA LEU A 154 -55.10 16.60 5.51
C LEU A 154 -55.88 17.22 4.34
N ILE A 155 -57.05 16.67 4.00
CA ILE A 155 -57.93 17.23 2.97
C ILE A 155 -58.55 18.55 3.42
N GLU A 156 -58.96 18.64 4.68
CA GLU A 156 -59.50 19.89 5.25
C GLU A 156 -58.44 20.99 5.30
N VAL A 157 -57.22 20.66 5.77
CA VAL A 157 -56.09 21.60 5.78
C VAL A 157 -55.74 22.06 4.35
N LYS A 158 -55.84 21.17 3.37
CA LYS A 158 -55.62 21.53 1.96
C LYS A 158 -56.66 22.54 1.47
N ARG A 159 -57.95 22.35 1.78
CA ARG A 159 -59.02 23.30 1.39
C ARG A 159 -58.83 24.66 2.05
N LEU A 160 -58.44 24.69 3.33
CA LEU A 160 -58.09 25.93 4.02
C LEU A 160 -56.86 26.61 3.40
N ALA A 161 -55.86 25.84 2.96
CA ALA A 161 -54.71 26.38 2.26
C ALA A 161 -55.14 27.04 0.95
N GLU A 162 -56.04 26.42 0.20
CA GLU A 162 -56.54 26.98 -1.04
C GLU A 162 -57.37 28.26 -0.81
N SER A 163 -58.20 28.32 0.24
CA SER A 163 -59.00 29.53 0.53
C SER A 163 -58.17 30.71 1.04
N LEU A 164 -57.05 30.45 1.72
CA LEU A 164 -56.15 31.48 2.26
C LEU A 164 -55.03 31.89 1.29
N GLY A 165 -55.06 31.39 0.05
CA GLY A 165 -54.09 31.77 -0.99
C GLY A 165 -52.79 30.96 -0.99
N GLY A 166 -52.78 29.80 -0.34
CA GLY A 166 -51.71 28.80 -0.40
C GLY A 166 -51.15 28.41 0.97
N ALA A 167 -50.33 27.36 0.97
CA ALA A 167 -49.70 26.82 2.19
C ALA A 167 -48.76 27.82 2.88
N ASP A 168 -48.16 28.74 2.12
CA ASP A 168 -47.24 29.74 2.65
C ASP A 168 -47.98 30.82 3.47
N GLN A 169 -49.19 31.20 3.05
CA GLN A 169 -50.04 32.14 3.80
C GLN A 169 -50.52 31.54 5.12
N ILE A 170 -50.82 30.24 5.16
CA ILE A 170 -51.15 29.54 6.41
C ILE A 170 -49.96 29.56 7.37
N ARG A 171 -48.74 29.32 6.89
CA ARG A 171 -47.54 29.37 7.75
C ARG A 171 -47.34 30.76 8.34
N GLN A 172 -47.47 31.80 7.52
CA GLN A 172 -47.36 33.18 8.00
C GLN A 172 -48.45 33.53 9.02
N ALA A 173 -49.69 33.08 8.80
CA ALA A 173 -50.79 33.29 9.73
C ALA A 173 -50.57 32.54 11.06
N LEU A 174 -50.06 31.30 11.02
CA LEU A 174 -49.73 30.53 12.21
C LEU A 174 -48.56 31.14 12.99
N ASP A 175 -47.53 31.63 12.30
CA ASP A 175 -46.40 32.32 12.92
C ASP A 175 -46.84 33.65 13.58
N ALA A 176 -47.74 34.41 12.93
CA ALA A 176 -48.31 35.63 13.50
C ALA A 176 -49.20 35.35 14.73
N LEU A 177 -49.98 34.27 14.69
CA LEU A 177 -50.82 33.86 15.83
C LEU A 177 -49.95 33.40 17.01
N ALA A 178 -48.86 32.67 16.75
CA ALA A 178 -47.91 32.24 17.77
C ALA A 178 -47.17 33.41 18.46
N GLN A 179 -47.14 34.60 17.85
CA GLN A 179 -46.58 35.82 18.46
C GLN A 179 -47.58 36.57 19.36
N LEU A 180 -48.87 36.27 19.25
CA LEU A 180 -49.94 36.91 20.01
C LEU A 180 -50.40 36.11 21.24
N GLN A 181 -49.88 34.88 21.41
CA GLN A 181 -50.07 34.03 22.60
C GLN A 181 -48.83 34.07 23.48
#